data_AF-A0A538FII4-F1
#
_entry.id   AF-A0A538FII4-F1
#
_cell.length_a   1.000
_cell.length_b   1.000
_cell.length_c   1.000
_cell.angle_alpha   90.00
_cell.angle_beta   90.00
_cell.angle_gamma   90.00
#
_symmetry.space_group_name_H-M   'P 1'
#
loop_
_entity.id
_entity.type
_entity.pdbx_description
1 polymer ?
#
loop_
_entity_poly.entity_id
_entity_poly.type
_entity_poly.pdbx_seq_one_letter_code
_entity_poly.pdbx_strand_id
1 'polypeptide(L)'
;MLLIALASAASLVTLVLLLILLRSLRERELEAPPLGERHHERRRTHAPARDAREAIALVGDALAATHNPRALVPLILEVVTEATGARGAQMIQDGEEVGWFGDTGGRGRPLTLELRSESAEVDARLILYPRGRSFDRETLKLAEWIAAQAGIAFENARLHDEVRRQATTDELTSLVNRRRFIEALEIELERAKMFGTPLSVVLADLDDFKRINDSFGHHAGDYALRAFGGLLRDHVRDVDVAGRIGGEE
;
A
#
# COMPACT_ATOMS: atom_id res chain seq x y z
N MET A 1 -0.48 16.73 5.28
CA MET A 1 0.18 15.88 6.29
C MET A 1 -0.78 15.47 7.42
N LEU A 2 -1.39 16.41 8.14
CA LEU A 2 -2.31 16.11 9.25
C LEU A 2 -3.60 15.35 8.85
N LEU A 3 -4.20 15.70 7.71
CA LEU A 3 -5.44 15.07 7.20
C LEU A 3 -5.24 13.63 6.71
N ILE A 4 -4.05 13.29 6.18
CA ILE A 4 -3.71 11.93 5.75
C ILE A 4 -3.48 11.05 6.98
N ALA A 5 -2.81 11.58 8.02
CA ALA A 5 -2.59 10.88 9.28
C ALA A 5 -3.91 10.55 10.02
N LEU A 6 -4.88 11.47 10.00
CA LEU A 6 -6.21 11.29 10.61
C LEU A 6 -7.06 10.22 9.90
N ALA A 7 -6.99 10.14 8.56
CA ALA A 7 -7.71 9.12 7.79
C ALA A 7 -7.13 7.70 7.99
N SER A 8 -5.79 7.59 8.08
CA SER A 8 -5.13 6.32 8.44
C SER A 8 -5.43 5.89 9.87
N ALA A 9 -5.54 6.83 10.82
CA ALA A 9 -5.89 6.50 12.20
C ALA A 9 -7.34 6.00 12.33
N ALA A 10 -8.29 6.58 11.60
CA ALA A 10 -9.69 6.12 11.59
C ALA A 10 -9.84 4.69 11.02
N SER A 11 -9.07 4.38 9.97
CA SER A 11 -9.06 3.04 9.35
C SER A 11 -8.44 2.00 10.28
N LEU A 12 -7.36 2.36 10.99
CA LEU A 12 -6.71 1.50 11.98
C LEU A 12 -7.63 1.20 13.16
N VAL A 13 -8.36 2.21 13.66
CA VAL A 13 -9.35 2.04 14.74
C VAL A 13 -10.49 1.11 14.31
N THR A 14 -10.96 1.24 13.07
CA THR A 14 -12.04 0.40 12.53
C THR A 14 -11.60 -1.06 12.40
N LEU A 15 -10.35 -1.28 11.96
CA LEU A 15 -9.76 -2.61 11.86
C LEU A 15 -9.52 -3.24 13.24
N VAL A 16 -9.01 -2.48 14.21
CA VAL A 16 -8.85 -2.93 15.60
C VAL A 16 -10.21 -3.30 16.21
N LEU A 17 -11.26 -2.50 15.96
CA LEU A 17 -12.61 -2.82 16.42
C LEU A 17 -13.17 -4.09 15.78
N LEU A 18 -12.87 -4.33 14.50
CA LEU A 18 -13.25 -5.57 13.81
C LEU A 18 -12.51 -6.79 14.40
N LEU A 19 -11.22 -6.67 14.67
CA LEU A 19 -10.39 -7.72 15.26
C LEU A 19 -10.86 -8.06 16.69
N ILE A 20 -11.23 -7.04 17.47
CA ILE A 20 -11.86 -7.21 18.79
C ILE A 20 -13.20 -7.94 18.66
N LEU A 21 -14.03 -7.58 17.67
CA LEU A 21 -15.31 -8.24 17.44
C LEU A 21 -15.13 -9.72 17.08
N LEU A 22 -14.22 -10.03 16.15
CA LEU A 22 -13.89 -11.40 15.74
C LEU A 22 -13.36 -12.24 16.90
N ARG A 23 -12.52 -11.66 17.76
CA ARG A 23 -12.02 -12.33 18.97
C ARG A 23 -13.15 -12.61 19.96
N SER A 24 -14.06 -11.66 20.15
CA SER A 24 -15.21 -11.82 21.04
C SER A 24 -16.19 -12.89 20.57
N LEU A 25 -16.32 -13.10 19.27
CA LEU A 25 -17.16 -14.15 18.68
C LEU A 25 -16.54 -15.54 18.88
N ARG A 26 -15.22 -15.65 18.73
CA ARG A 26 -14.46 -16.89 18.92
C ARG A 26 -14.43 -17.34 20.39
N GLU A 27 -14.33 -16.41 21.33
CA GLU A 27 -14.35 -16.73 22.78
C GLU A 27 -15.74 -17.23 23.23
N ARG A 28 -16.83 -16.69 22.67
CA ARG A 28 -18.20 -17.15 22.97
C ARG A 28 -18.51 -18.57 22.47
N GLU A 29 -17.78 -19.04 21.47
CA GLU A 29 -17.92 -20.40 20.93
C GLU A 29 -17.26 -21.46 21.83
N LEU A 30 -16.29 -21.04 22.65
CA LEU A 30 -15.52 -21.91 23.56
C LEU A 30 -16.16 -22.06 24.96
N GLU A 31 -17.08 -21.17 25.34
CA GLU A 31 -17.74 -21.18 26.67
C GLU A 31 -19.14 -21.83 26.71
N ALA A 32 -19.61 -22.43 25.61
CA ALA A 32 -20.93 -23.06 25.57
C ALA A 32 -20.99 -24.30 26.51
N PRO A 33 -21.85 -24.32 27.55
CA PRO A 33 -21.97 -25.47 28.45
C PRO A 33 -22.66 -26.67 27.77
N PRO A 34 -22.39 -27.91 28.21
CA PRO A 34 -22.92 -29.10 27.54
C PRO A 34 -24.44 -29.21 27.73
N LEU A 35 -25.09 -29.64 26.65
CA LEU A 35 -26.53 -29.65 26.42
C LEU A 35 -27.32 -30.44 27.49
N GLY A 36 -28.24 -29.75 28.16
CA GLY A 36 -29.37 -30.32 28.91
C GLY A 36 -30.67 -29.67 28.44
N GLU A 37 -31.63 -30.50 28.06
CA GLU A 37 -32.90 -30.22 27.39
C GLU A 37 -33.73 -29.04 27.95
N ARG A 38 -34.28 -28.18 27.07
CA ARG A 38 -35.74 -28.02 26.81
C ARG A 38 -36.07 -26.84 25.88
N HIS A 39 -36.74 -27.18 24.79
CA HIS A 39 -37.84 -26.51 24.06
C HIS A 39 -37.83 -24.99 23.81
N HIS A 40 -37.66 -24.67 22.52
CA HIS A 40 -38.34 -23.65 21.71
C HIS A 40 -38.60 -22.26 22.29
N GLU A 41 -37.70 -21.31 21.98
CA GLU A 41 -38.14 -20.01 21.45
C GLU A 41 -37.12 -19.44 20.46
N ARG A 42 -37.64 -18.84 19.39
CA ARG A 42 -36.97 -18.54 18.13
C ARG A 42 -35.76 -17.60 18.28
N ARG A 43 -34.54 -18.12 18.24
CA ARG A 43 -33.37 -17.37 17.75
C ARG A 43 -33.06 -17.82 16.33
N ARG A 44 -33.34 -16.92 15.38
CA ARG A 44 -32.91 -17.03 13.99
C ARG A 44 -31.40 -17.26 13.98
N THR A 45 -31.00 -18.46 13.59
CA THR A 45 -29.65 -18.81 13.20
C THR A 45 -29.22 -17.88 12.06
N HIS A 46 -28.45 -16.83 12.37
CA HIS A 46 -27.59 -16.22 11.36
C HIS A 46 -26.51 -17.26 11.05
N ALA A 47 -26.46 -17.69 9.79
CA ALA A 47 -25.58 -18.75 9.35
C ALA A 47 -24.12 -18.26 9.45
N PRO A 48 -23.18 -19.03 10.03
CA PRO A 48 -21.78 -18.64 10.20
C PRO A 48 -21.06 -18.30 8.88
N ALA A 49 -21.58 -18.78 7.75
CA ALA A 49 -21.09 -18.44 6.41
C ALA A 49 -21.38 -16.99 5.95
N ARG A 50 -22.36 -16.30 6.56
CA ARG A 50 -22.67 -14.89 6.28
C ARG A 50 -21.67 -13.98 6.98
N ASP A 51 -21.37 -14.27 8.24
CA ASP A 51 -20.43 -13.51 9.08
C ASP A 51 -18.99 -13.63 8.56
N ALA A 52 -18.59 -14.82 8.08
CA ALA A 52 -17.28 -15.00 7.47
C ALA A 52 -17.13 -14.21 6.17
N ARG A 53 -18.13 -14.21 5.29
CA ARG A 53 -18.12 -13.45 4.02
C ARG A 53 -18.12 -11.94 4.24
N GLU A 54 -18.77 -11.48 5.29
CA GLU A 54 -18.83 -10.06 5.65
C GLU A 54 -17.51 -9.57 6.26
N ALA A 55 -16.89 -10.35 7.14
CA ALA A 55 -15.53 -10.09 7.64
C ALA A 55 -14.48 -10.12 6.52
N ILE A 56 -14.65 -11.04 5.57
CA ILE A 56 -13.89 -11.17 4.32
C ILE A 56 -14.01 -9.91 3.46
N ALA A 57 -15.23 -9.44 3.21
CA ALA A 57 -15.45 -8.21 2.45
C ALA A 57 -14.81 -6.99 3.13
N LEU A 58 -14.92 -6.89 4.46
CA LEU A 58 -14.36 -5.78 5.22
C LEU A 58 -12.82 -5.74 5.19
N VAL A 59 -12.16 -6.89 5.23
CA VAL A 59 -10.70 -6.99 5.07
C VAL A 59 -10.28 -6.56 3.66
N GLY A 60 -11.03 -6.97 2.64
CA GLY A 60 -10.84 -6.50 1.27
C GLY A 60 -10.96 -4.98 1.14
N ASP A 61 -12.01 -4.39 1.71
CA ASP A 61 -12.25 -2.95 1.69
C ASP A 61 -11.16 -2.16 2.45
N ALA A 62 -10.73 -2.67 3.61
CA ALA A 62 -9.68 -2.05 4.42
C ALA A 62 -8.32 -2.07 3.71
N LEU A 63 -7.98 -3.17 3.04
CA LEU A 63 -6.77 -3.25 2.23
C LEU A 63 -6.88 -2.33 0.99
N ALA A 64 -8.02 -2.31 0.30
CA ALA A 64 -8.24 -1.46 -0.88
C ALA A 64 -8.23 0.05 -0.58
N ALA A 65 -8.55 0.47 0.64
CA ALA A 65 -8.50 1.88 1.04
C ALA A 65 -7.08 2.48 0.97
N THR A 66 -6.04 1.64 1.10
CA THR A 66 -4.65 2.07 1.15
C THR A 66 -4.03 2.06 -0.24
N HIS A 67 -4.07 3.22 -0.93
CA HIS A 67 -3.49 3.40 -2.27
C HIS A 67 -1.95 3.53 -2.25
N ASN A 68 -1.29 3.00 -1.21
CA ASN A 68 0.15 3.08 -1.02
C ASN A 68 0.71 1.66 -0.79
N PRO A 69 1.45 1.09 -1.75
CA PRO A 69 1.95 -0.28 -1.66
C PRO A 69 2.89 -0.50 -0.47
N ARG A 70 3.67 0.51 -0.05
CA ARG A 70 4.57 0.41 1.11
C ARG A 70 3.81 0.35 2.43
N ALA A 71 2.65 1.00 2.52
CA ALA A 71 1.81 0.98 3.71
C ALA A 71 1.01 -0.32 3.83
N LEU A 72 0.82 -1.05 2.73
CA LEU A 72 0.08 -2.32 2.71
C LEU A 72 0.85 -3.48 3.34
N VAL A 73 2.17 -3.55 3.16
CA VAL A 73 2.99 -4.66 3.68
C VAL A 73 2.79 -4.89 5.18
N PRO A 74 3.00 -3.91 6.08
CA PRO A 74 2.80 -4.14 7.52
C PRO A 74 1.36 -4.50 7.87
N LEU A 75 0.38 -3.89 7.19
CA LEU A 75 -1.03 -4.15 7.40
C LEU A 75 -1.44 -5.59 7.04
N ILE A 76 -0.98 -6.08 5.87
CA ILE A 76 -1.23 -7.45 5.43
C ILE A 76 -0.62 -8.44 6.43
N LEU A 77 0.62 -8.19 6.85
CA LEU A 77 1.34 -9.04 7.81
C LEU A 77 0.65 -9.12 9.16
N GLU A 78 0.16 -7.99 9.67
CA GLU A 78 -0.61 -7.94 10.92
C GLU A 78 -1.95 -8.70 10.79
N VAL A 79 -2.76 -8.34 9.78
CA VAL A 79 -4.08 -8.95 9.55
C VAL A 79 -3.99 -10.46 9.39
N VAL A 80 -3.07 -10.95 8.57
CA VAL A 80 -2.93 -12.39 8.35
C VAL A 80 -2.42 -13.10 9.59
N THR A 81 -1.51 -12.50 10.37
CA THR A 81 -0.99 -13.10 11.59
C THR A 81 -2.07 -13.23 12.64
N GLU A 82 -2.88 -12.19 12.82
CA GLU A 82 -3.98 -12.19 13.77
C GLU A 82 -5.10 -13.16 13.38
N ALA A 83 -5.56 -13.09 12.12
CA ALA A 83 -6.66 -13.91 11.64
C ALA A 83 -6.33 -15.42 11.67
N THR A 84 -5.09 -15.78 11.34
CA THR A 84 -4.63 -17.18 11.34
C THR A 84 -4.14 -17.66 12.71
N GLY A 85 -3.96 -16.74 13.67
CA GLY A 85 -3.33 -17.05 14.95
C GLY A 85 -1.87 -17.50 14.80
N ALA A 86 -1.21 -17.15 13.69
CA ALA A 86 0.19 -17.42 13.46
C ALA A 86 1.07 -16.76 14.54
N ARG A 87 2.27 -17.30 14.69
CA ARG A 87 3.29 -16.73 15.58
C ARG A 87 3.92 -15.49 14.96
N GLY A 88 4.09 -15.54 13.65
CA GLY A 88 4.60 -14.45 12.86
C GLY A 88 4.33 -14.67 11.38
N ALA A 89 4.59 -13.63 10.60
CA ALA A 89 4.50 -13.61 9.17
C ALA A 89 5.69 -12.84 8.59
N GLN A 90 6.05 -13.17 7.36
CA GLN A 90 7.11 -12.52 6.60
C GLN A 90 6.65 -12.38 5.15
N MET A 91 6.99 -11.27 4.52
CA MET A 91 6.74 -11.04 3.10
C MET A 91 8.07 -10.90 2.36
N ILE A 92 8.20 -11.67 1.29
CA ILE A 92 9.33 -11.62 0.38
C ILE A 92 8.81 -11.14 -0.97
N GLN A 93 9.47 -10.17 -1.57
CA GLN A 93 9.17 -9.69 -2.91
C GLN A 93 10.45 -9.64 -3.72
N ASP A 94 10.43 -10.21 -4.93
CA ASP A 94 11.59 -10.23 -5.84
C ASP A 94 12.86 -10.83 -5.21
N GLY A 95 12.67 -11.78 -4.29
CA GLY A 95 13.74 -12.45 -3.54
C GLY A 95 14.22 -11.71 -2.29
N GLU A 96 13.78 -10.47 -2.07
CA GLU A 96 14.17 -9.64 -0.92
C GLU A 96 13.08 -9.62 0.15
N GLU A 97 13.47 -9.58 1.43
CA GLU A 97 12.52 -9.39 2.53
C GLU A 97 12.02 -7.94 2.54
N VAL A 98 10.70 -7.77 2.36
CA VAL A 98 10.07 -6.45 2.39
C VAL A 98 9.39 -6.14 3.72
N GLY A 99 9.19 -7.15 4.58
CA GLY A 99 8.71 -6.95 5.93
C GLY A 99 8.45 -8.24 6.71
N TRP A 100 8.35 -8.10 8.02
CA TRP A 100 8.00 -9.18 8.95
C TRP A 100 7.15 -8.67 10.11
N PHE A 101 6.43 -9.59 10.76
CA PHE A 101 5.62 -9.34 11.93
C PHE A 101 5.66 -10.55 12.86
N GLY A 102 5.79 -10.35 14.17
CA GLY A 102 5.85 -11.44 15.14
C GLY A 102 7.14 -12.27 15.11
N ASP A 103 7.11 -13.51 15.63
CA ASP A 103 8.30 -14.39 15.68
C ASP A 103 8.31 -15.35 14.49
N THR A 104 9.34 -15.21 13.65
CA THR A 104 9.61 -16.02 12.44
C THR A 104 10.47 -17.26 12.73
N GLY A 105 10.90 -17.45 13.98
CA GLY A 105 11.60 -18.64 14.45
C GLY A 105 10.65 -19.77 14.87
N GLY A 106 11.08 -21.03 14.69
CA GLY A 106 10.33 -22.17 15.20
C GLY A 106 10.66 -23.52 14.56
N ARG A 107 10.10 -24.59 15.13
CA ARG A 107 10.20 -25.97 14.61
C ARG A 107 8.98 -26.40 13.78
N GLY A 108 7.96 -25.55 13.69
CA GLY A 108 6.77 -25.82 12.88
C GLY A 108 7.05 -25.62 11.39
N ARG A 109 6.28 -26.28 10.52
CA ARG A 109 6.42 -26.14 9.07
C ARG A 109 5.74 -24.84 8.61
N PRO A 110 6.48 -23.86 8.08
CA PRO A 110 5.88 -22.62 7.58
C PRO A 110 4.94 -22.89 6.41
N LEU A 111 3.94 -22.02 6.27
CA LEU A 111 3.05 -21.98 5.11
C LEU A 111 3.52 -20.86 4.19
N THR A 112 3.77 -21.18 2.91
CA THR A 112 4.12 -20.19 1.89
C THR A 112 2.94 -20.03 0.94
N LEU A 113 2.50 -18.80 0.75
CA LEU A 113 1.39 -18.40 -0.11
C LEU A 113 1.93 -17.41 -1.14
N GLU A 114 1.58 -17.62 -2.40
CA GLU A 114 1.93 -16.68 -3.46
C GLU A 114 0.86 -15.58 -3.55
N LEU A 115 1.29 -14.33 -3.59
CA LEU A 115 0.44 -13.18 -3.83
C LEU A 115 0.37 -12.94 -5.34
N ARG A 116 -0.32 -13.84 -6.05
CA ARG A 116 -0.48 -13.72 -7.50
C ARG A 116 -1.62 -12.77 -7.86
N SER A 117 -1.34 -11.83 -8.75
CA SER A 117 -2.35 -11.17 -9.59
C SER A 117 -2.33 -11.81 -10.98
N GLU A 118 -3.48 -11.89 -11.66
CA GLU A 118 -3.61 -12.41 -13.04
C GLU A 118 -2.72 -11.66 -14.06
N SER A 119 -2.26 -10.46 -13.72
CA SER A 119 -1.45 -9.56 -14.56
C SER A 119 0.03 -9.45 -14.19
N ALA A 120 0.50 -10.03 -13.08
CA ALA A 120 1.75 -9.59 -12.47
C ALA A 120 3.00 -10.39 -12.89
N GLU A 121 4.02 -9.64 -13.29
CA GLU A 121 5.45 -10.02 -13.38
C GLU A 121 6.15 -10.09 -12.00
N VAL A 122 5.43 -9.81 -10.91
CA VAL A 122 5.99 -9.64 -9.56
C VAL A 122 5.82 -10.93 -8.73
N ASP A 123 6.94 -11.47 -8.23
CA ASP A 123 6.98 -12.64 -7.35
C ASP A 123 6.94 -12.20 -5.88
N ALA A 124 5.74 -11.97 -5.36
CA ALA A 124 5.52 -11.69 -3.94
C ALA A 124 5.01 -12.95 -3.22
N ARG A 125 5.66 -13.31 -2.11
CA ARG A 125 5.35 -14.47 -1.28
C ARG A 125 5.12 -14.06 0.16
N LEU A 126 4.03 -14.57 0.72
CA LEU A 126 3.67 -14.45 2.12
C LEU A 126 4.00 -15.75 2.84
N ILE A 127 4.79 -15.67 3.90
CA ILE A 127 5.22 -16.82 4.71
C ILE A 127 4.63 -16.68 6.10
N LEU A 128 3.85 -17.68 6.54
CA LEU A 128 3.26 -17.74 7.88
C LEU A 128 3.95 -18.79 8.73
N TYR A 129 4.27 -18.41 9.97
CA TYR A 129 4.96 -19.26 10.92
C TYR A 129 3.97 -19.76 11.98
N PRO A 130 3.71 -21.08 12.08
CA PRO A 130 2.72 -21.60 13.02
C PRO A 130 3.23 -21.52 14.46
N ARG A 131 2.30 -21.39 15.42
CA ARG A 131 2.63 -21.56 16.85
C ARG A 131 3.00 -23.02 17.19
N GLY A 132 2.33 -23.98 16.55
CA GLY A 132 2.51 -25.44 16.72
C GLY A 132 3.30 -26.09 15.57
N ARG A 133 2.99 -27.36 15.25
CA ARG A 133 3.65 -28.09 14.16
C ARG A 133 3.21 -27.66 12.76
N SER A 134 1.94 -27.31 12.58
CA SER A 134 1.33 -26.91 11.31
C SER A 134 0.01 -26.17 11.55
N PHE A 135 -0.51 -25.53 10.50
CA PHE A 135 -1.87 -24.98 10.47
C PHE A 135 -2.90 -26.08 10.19
N ASP A 136 -4.11 -25.93 10.72
CA ASP A 136 -5.25 -26.81 10.39
C ASP A 136 -5.89 -26.42 9.05
N ARG A 137 -6.83 -27.24 8.56
CA ARG A 137 -7.46 -27.03 7.25
C ARG A 137 -8.28 -25.74 7.15
N GLU A 138 -8.89 -25.29 8.25
CA GLU A 138 -9.70 -24.07 8.25
C GLU A 138 -8.80 -22.84 8.18
N THR A 139 -7.72 -22.84 8.96
CA THR A 139 -6.69 -21.80 8.96
C THR A 139 -5.97 -21.72 7.62
N LEU A 140 -5.66 -22.85 6.99
CA LEU A 140 -5.07 -22.88 5.64
C LEU A 140 -5.97 -22.18 4.62
N LYS A 141 -7.27 -22.50 4.59
CA LYS A 141 -8.24 -21.87 3.69
C LYS A 141 -8.38 -20.37 3.95
N LEU A 142 -8.40 -19.98 5.23
CA LEU A 142 -8.45 -18.57 5.62
C LEU A 142 -7.19 -17.82 5.14
N ALA A 143 -6.02 -18.42 5.33
CA ALA A 143 -4.74 -17.83 4.91
C ALA A 143 -4.65 -17.69 3.39
N GLU A 144 -5.03 -18.72 2.63
CA GLU A 144 -5.12 -18.68 1.17
C GLU A 144 -6.06 -17.55 0.70
N TRP A 145 -7.21 -17.39 1.36
CA TRP A 145 -8.17 -16.35 1.01
C TRP A 145 -7.64 -14.94 1.32
N ILE A 146 -7.02 -14.73 2.49
CA ILE A 146 -6.40 -13.44 2.85
C ILE A 146 -5.28 -13.11 1.86
N ALA A 147 -4.45 -14.09 1.50
CA ALA A 147 -3.39 -13.91 0.51
C ALA A 147 -3.95 -13.53 -0.88
N ALA A 148 -5.05 -14.13 -1.31
CA ALA A 148 -5.71 -13.74 -2.56
C ALA A 148 -6.19 -12.29 -2.55
N GLN A 149 -6.83 -11.83 -1.46
CA GLN A 149 -7.24 -10.42 -1.33
C GLN A 149 -6.05 -9.47 -1.23
N ALA A 150 -5.02 -9.85 -0.48
CA ALA A 150 -3.79 -9.08 -0.37
C ALA A 150 -3.13 -8.90 -1.74
N GLY A 151 -3.10 -9.94 -2.59
CA GLY A 151 -2.60 -9.85 -3.96
C GLY A 151 -3.36 -8.83 -4.81
N ILE A 152 -4.69 -8.82 -4.74
CA ILE A 152 -5.55 -7.85 -5.44
C ILE A 152 -5.30 -6.42 -4.94
N ALA A 153 -5.28 -6.23 -3.62
CA ALA A 153 -5.06 -4.91 -3.03
C ALA A 153 -3.67 -4.36 -3.36
N PHE A 154 -2.65 -5.22 -3.38
CA PHE A 154 -1.29 -4.84 -3.74
C PHE A 154 -1.18 -4.40 -5.19
N GLU A 155 -1.80 -5.15 -6.13
CA GLU A 155 -1.85 -4.78 -7.54
C GLU A 155 -2.62 -3.48 -7.76
N ASN A 156 -3.76 -3.31 -7.09
CA ASN A 156 -4.54 -2.07 -7.15
C ASN A 156 -3.73 -0.87 -6.66
N ALA A 157 -3.05 -0.99 -5.53
CA ALA A 157 -2.20 0.08 -5.01
C ALA A 157 -1.03 0.41 -5.95
N ARG A 158 -0.43 -0.61 -6.59
CA ARG A 158 0.62 -0.44 -7.60
C ARG A 158 0.09 0.30 -8.83
N LEU A 159 -1.04 -0.12 -9.38
CA LEU A 159 -1.68 0.55 -10.53
C LEU A 159 -2.07 1.98 -10.20
N HIS A 160 -2.58 2.23 -9.00
CA HIS A 160 -2.88 3.58 -8.53
C HIS A 160 -1.64 4.44 -8.39
N ASP A 161 -0.54 3.89 -7.84
CA ASP A 161 0.73 4.60 -7.75
C ASP A 161 1.32 4.90 -9.13
N GLU A 162 1.20 3.96 -10.07
CA GLU A 162 1.59 4.14 -11.48
C GLU A 162 0.81 5.27 -12.14
N VAL A 163 -0.53 5.20 -12.08
CA VAL A 163 -1.42 6.23 -12.62
C VAL A 163 -1.13 7.57 -11.96
N ARG A 164 -0.87 7.59 -10.65
CA ARG A 164 -0.49 8.81 -9.93
C ARG A 164 0.84 9.36 -10.42
N ARG A 165 1.86 8.52 -10.58
CA ARG A 165 3.19 8.92 -11.05
C ARG A 165 3.11 9.47 -12.47
N GLN A 166 2.42 8.79 -13.38
CA GLN A 166 2.14 9.31 -14.73
C GLN A 166 1.37 10.63 -14.69
N ALA A 167 0.46 10.76 -13.72
CA ALA A 167 -0.30 11.98 -13.55
C ALA A 167 0.53 13.14 -12.99
N THR A 168 1.60 12.91 -12.23
CA THR A 168 2.33 13.97 -11.50
C THR A 168 3.80 14.15 -11.87
N THR A 169 4.39 13.25 -12.63
CA THR A 169 5.83 13.20 -12.93
C THR A 169 6.05 13.21 -14.44
N ASP A 170 7.12 13.87 -14.88
CA ASP A 170 7.62 13.81 -16.25
C ASP A 170 8.49 12.56 -16.41
N GLU A 171 8.12 11.65 -17.32
CA GLU A 171 8.79 10.36 -17.46
C GLU A 171 10.25 10.48 -17.92
N LEU A 172 10.57 11.51 -18.71
CA LEU A 172 11.92 11.69 -19.24
C LEU A 172 12.89 12.16 -18.16
N THR A 173 12.54 13.18 -17.39
CA THR A 173 13.43 13.83 -16.42
C THR A 173 13.23 13.35 -14.98
N SER A 174 12.12 12.65 -14.72
CA SER A 174 11.65 12.27 -13.38
C SER A 174 11.38 13.46 -12.45
N LEU A 175 11.30 14.69 -12.98
CA LEU A 175 10.83 15.87 -12.28
C LEU A 175 9.30 15.87 -12.17
N VAL A 176 8.76 16.78 -11.38
CA VAL A 176 7.32 17.03 -11.37
C VAL A 176 6.87 17.49 -12.77
N ASN A 177 5.75 16.99 -13.29
CA ASN A 177 5.25 17.48 -14.57
C ASN A 177 4.58 18.85 -14.45
N ARG A 178 4.36 19.50 -15.59
CA ARG A 178 3.71 20.82 -15.68
C ARG A 178 2.46 20.94 -14.81
N ARG A 179 1.52 19.98 -14.89
CA ARG A 179 0.26 20.04 -14.13
C ARG A 179 0.54 20.10 -12.63
N ARG A 180 1.34 19.17 -12.12
CA ARG A 180 1.61 19.07 -10.69
C ARG A 180 2.46 20.24 -10.19
N PHE A 181 3.33 20.80 -11.02
CA PHE A 181 4.09 22.01 -10.69
C PHE A 181 3.15 23.21 -10.48
N ILE A 182 2.19 23.42 -11.39
CA ILE A 182 1.20 24.50 -11.26
C ILE A 182 0.35 24.34 -9.99
N GLU A 183 -0.15 23.13 -9.71
CA GLU A 183 -0.89 22.85 -8.47
C GLU A 183 -0.06 23.17 -7.21
N ALA A 184 1.23 22.80 -7.20
CA ALA A 184 2.12 23.10 -6.08
C ALA A 184 2.37 24.60 -5.93
N LEU A 185 2.55 25.31 -7.04
CA LEU A 185 2.74 26.75 -7.05
C LEU A 185 1.52 27.49 -6.51
N GLU A 186 0.30 27.08 -6.87
CA GLU A 186 -0.94 27.66 -6.33
C GLU A 186 -1.02 27.52 -4.81
N ILE A 187 -0.69 26.34 -4.27
CA ILE A 187 -0.66 26.09 -2.83
C ILE A 187 0.39 26.97 -2.12
N GLU A 188 1.60 27.06 -2.67
CA GLU A 188 2.67 27.87 -2.07
C GLU A 188 2.38 29.38 -2.17
N LEU A 189 1.69 29.82 -3.23
CA LEU A 189 1.20 31.19 -3.35
C LEU A 189 0.18 31.54 -2.24
N GLU A 190 -0.78 30.64 -1.96
CA GLU A 190 -1.74 30.83 -0.86
C GLU A 190 -1.04 30.85 0.50
N ARG A 191 -0.09 29.93 0.72
CA ARG A 191 0.71 29.87 1.94
C ARG A 191 1.52 31.14 2.15
N ALA A 192 2.24 31.61 1.12
CA ALA A 192 3.03 32.83 1.17
C ALA A 192 2.17 34.06 1.50
N LYS A 193 0.98 34.17 0.90
CA LYS A 193 -0.01 35.21 1.22
C LYS A 193 -0.48 35.13 2.67
N MET A 194 -0.78 33.94 3.16
CA MET A 194 -1.30 33.71 4.51
C MET A 194 -0.27 34.05 5.59
N PHE A 195 0.98 33.64 5.40
CA PHE A 195 2.04 33.80 6.41
C PHE A 195 2.93 35.02 6.17
N GLY A 196 2.73 35.77 5.08
CA GLY A 196 3.55 36.92 4.72
C GLY A 196 5.01 36.57 4.42
N THR A 197 5.28 35.32 3.99
CA THR A 197 6.63 34.84 3.69
C THR A 197 6.99 35.11 2.22
N PRO A 198 8.25 35.43 1.91
CA PRO A 198 8.69 35.60 0.52
C PRO A 198 8.60 34.26 -0.23
N LEU A 199 8.16 34.33 -1.49
CA LEU A 199 8.13 33.23 -2.44
C LEU A 199 8.95 33.63 -3.67
N SER A 200 9.71 32.69 -4.24
CA SER A 200 10.45 32.89 -5.49
C SER A 200 10.13 31.76 -6.46
N VAL A 201 10.04 32.11 -7.74
CA VAL A 201 9.85 31.15 -8.83
C VAL A 201 11.00 31.36 -9.81
N VAL A 202 11.67 30.28 -10.18
CA VAL A 202 12.74 30.29 -11.17
C VAL A 202 12.24 29.54 -12.40
N LEU A 203 12.24 30.24 -13.53
CA LEU A 203 12.07 29.62 -14.84
C LEU A 203 13.46 29.48 -15.46
N ALA A 204 13.86 28.25 -15.74
CA ALA A 204 15.12 27.93 -16.39
C ALA A 204 14.82 27.31 -17.76
N ASP A 205 15.66 27.63 -18.74
CA ASP A 205 15.58 27.11 -20.11
C ASP A 205 16.97 26.58 -20.50
N LEU A 206 17.02 25.44 -21.20
CA LEU A 206 18.29 24.89 -21.67
C LEU A 206 18.75 25.62 -22.95
N ASP A 207 19.70 26.54 -22.78
CA ASP A 207 20.32 27.27 -23.88
C ASP A 207 20.81 26.34 -25.00
N ASP A 208 20.53 26.73 -26.25
CA ASP A 208 20.93 26.01 -27.47
C ASP A 208 20.46 24.53 -27.53
N PHE A 209 19.42 24.12 -26.80
CA PHE A 209 18.96 22.72 -26.79
C PHE A 209 18.63 22.18 -28.19
N LYS A 210 17.99 23.00 -29.03
CA LYS A 210 17.76 22.67 -30.44
C LYS A 210 19.05 22.33 -31.20
N ARG A 211 20.16 23.03 -30.94
CA ARG A 211 21.45 22.75 -31.58
C ARG A 211 21.97 21.37 -31.19
N ILE A 212 21.75 20.94 -29.95
CA ILE A 212 22.10 19.58 -29.48
C ILE A 212 21.31 18.55 -30.27
N ASN A 213 19.99 18.74 -30.39
CA ASN A 213 19.13 17.84 -31.17
C ASN A 213 19.53 17.79 -32.65
N ASP A 214 19.78 18.96 -33.25
CA ASP A 214 20.10 19.06 -34.68
C ASP A 214 21.49 18.45 -34.99
N SER A 215 22.44 18.54 -34.05
CA SER A 215 23.82 18.06 -34.25
C SER A 215 24.02 16.58 -33.87
N PHE A 216 23.28 16.09 -32.87
CA PHE A 216 23.53 14.78 -32.25
C PHE A 216 22.27 13.88 -32.21
N GLY A 217 21.14 14.37 -32.70
CA GLY A 217 19.86 13.66 -32.70
C GLY A 217 19.11 13.75 -31.37
N HIS A 218 17.81 13.41 -31.40
CA HIS A 218 16.92 13.52 -30.25
C HIS A 218 17.33 12.68 -29.04
N HIS A 219 17.97 11.52 -29.24
CA HIS A 219 18.48 10.72 -28.13
C HIS A 219 19.53 11.46 -27.29
N ALA A 220 20.33 12.34 -27.91
CA ALA A 220 21.29 13.17 -27.20
C ALA A 220 20.60 14.30 -26.43
N GLY A 221 19.54 14.89 -26.99
CA GLY A 221 18.70 15.85 -26.27
C GLY A 221 18.00 15.21 -25.06
N ASP A 222 17.43 14.02 -25.22
CA ASP A 222 16.84 13.25 -24.12
C ASP A 222 17.86 12.98 -23.00
N TYR A 223 19.10 12.67 -23.36
CA TYR A 223 20.18 12.49 -22.39
C TYR A 223 20.50 13.79 -21.65
N ALA A 224 20.58 14.92 -22.37
CA ALA A 224 20.80 16.23 -21.75
C ALA A 224 19.67 16.60 -20.77
N LEU A 225 18.41 16.38 -21.15
CA LEU A 225 17.25 16.60 -20.28
C LEU A 225 17.27 15.71 -19.03
N ARG A 226 17.57 14.41 -19.19
CA ARG A 226 17.76 13.49 -18.05
C ARG A 226 18.84 13.96 -17.08
N ALA A 227 19.98 14.37 -17.63
CA ALA A 227 21.10 14.87 -16.83
C ALA A 227 20.73 16.14 -16.07
N PHE A 228 20.04 17.08 -16.73
CA PHE A 228 19.57 18.31 -16.11
C PHE A 228 18.53 18.05 -15.01
N GLY A 229 17.57 17.17 -15.26
CA GLY A 229 16.59 16.75 -14.24
C GLY A 229 17.24 16.05 -13.04
N GLY A 230 18.29 15.26 -13.26
CA GLY A 230 19.14 14.71 -12.20
C GLY A 230 19.79 15.82 -11.36
N LEU A 231 20.47 16.76 -12.02
CA LEU A 231 21.12 17.89 -11.35
C LEU A 231 20.15 18.71 -10.50
N LEU A 232 18.95 19.01 -11.01
CA LEU A 232 17.94 19.74 -10.25
C LEU A 232 17.52 18.97 -8.99
N ARG A 233 17.28 17.65 -9.08
CA ARG A 233 16.92 16.85 -7.89
C ARG A 233 18.01 16.83 -6.83
N ASP A 234 19.27 16.80 -7.23
CA ASP A 234 20.39 16.70 -6.30
C ASP A 234 20.73 18.04 -5.62
N HIS A 235 20.32 19.17 -6.21
CA HIS A 235 20.68 20.51 -5.74
C HIS A 235 19.51 21.34 -5.20
N VAL A 236 18.28 20.97 -5.54
CA VAL A 236 17.06 21.60 -5.01
C VAL A 236 16.75 21.00 -3.63
N ARG A 237 16.31 21.84 -2.69
CA ARG A 237 16.02 21.39 -1.32
C ARG A 237 14.75 20.55 -1.31
N ASP A 238 14.62 19.65 -0.32
CA ASP A 238 13.43 18.79 -0.15
C ASP A 238 12.09 19.54 -0.05
N VAL A 239 12.12 20.81 0.37
CA VAL A 239 10.94 21.67 0.51
C VAL A 239 10.55 22.39 -0.77
N ASP A 240 11.48 22.48 -1.72
CA ASP A 240 11.30 23.17 -2.99
C ASP A 240 10.75 22.21 -4.05
N VAL A 241 10.04 22.74 -5.05
CA VAL A 241 9.42 21.92 -6.11
C VAL A 241 10.09 22.23 -7.45
N ALA A 242 10.80 21.26 -8.01
CA ALA A 242 11.33 21.32 -9.37
C ALA A 242 10.43 20.53 -10.33
N GLY A 243 10.04 21.16 -11.44
CA GLY A 243 9.18 20.55 -12.44
C GLY A 243 9.53 20.98 -13.85
N ARG A 244 9.31 20.07 -14.81
CA ARG A 244 9.43 20.36 -16.25
C ARG A 244 8.10 20.90 -16.75
N ILE A 245 8.10 22.13 -17.23
CA ILE A 245 6.89 22.83 -17.68
C ILE A 245 6.77 22.89 -19.20
N GLY A 246 7.87 22.70 -19.92
CA GLY A 246 7.95 22.79 -21.37
C GLY A 246 8.79 21.68 -22.00
N GLY A 247 9.17 21.87 -23.27
CA GLY A 247 10.04 20.93 -23.99
C GLY A 247 11.46 20.91 -23.43
N GLU A 248 11.98 22.08 -23.02
CA GLU A 248 13.34 22.29 -22.53
C GLU A 248 13.39 23.18 -21.28
N GLU A 249 12.22 23.38 -20.66
CA GLU A 249 11.93 24.24 -19.51
C GLU A 249 11.46 23.44 -18.29
#